data_AF-A0A9E4AL30-F1
#
_entry.id   AF-A0A9E4AL30-F1
#
_cell.length_a   1.000
_cell.length_b   1.000
_cell.length_c   1.000
_cell.angle_alpha   90.00
_cell.angle_beta   90.00
_cell.angle_gamma   90.00
#
_symmetry.space_group_name_H-M   'P 1'
#
loop_
_entity.id
_entity.type
_entity.pdbx_description
1 polymer ?
#
loop_
_entity_poly.entity_id
_entity_poly.type
_entity_poly.pdbx_seq_one_letter_code
_entity_poly.pdbx_strand_id
1 'polypeptide(L)'
;MGPVAAKTYPGEVWQQGSDRATYDPDYGRRGKVWVHGAFEPATGQAEIVISERRDSVSHIALIEKVIEKFPSDKWLLIEDNLSTHHSHNVKTALLAWPEIGCSLFRNMRIG
;
A
#
# COMPACT_ATOMS: atom_id res chain seq x y z
N MET A 1 -10.82 -12.99 -14.59
CA MET A 1 -11.59 -11.77 -14.88
C MET A 1 -11.06 -10.66 -13.98
N GLY A 2 -10.26 -9.74 -14.53
CA GLY A 2 -9.72 -8.61 -13.76
C GLY A 2 -10.75 -7.49 -13.62
N PRO A 3 -10.55 -6.55 -12.68
CA PRO A 3 -11.49 -5.46 -12.50
C PRO A 3 -11.54 -4.61 -13.77
N VAL A 4 -12.73 -4.47 -14.34
CA VAL A 4 -13.00 -3.44 -15.34
C VAL A 4 -12.92 -2.11 -14.59
N ALA A 5 -11.79 -1.42 -14.71
CA ALA A 5 -11.68 -0.05 -14.25
C ALA A 5 -12.60 0.82 -15.12
N ALA A 6 -13.82 1.07 -14.65
CA ALA A 6 -14.67 2.10 -15.21
C ALA A 6 -13.99 3.46 -14.91
N LYS A 7 -13.12 3.93 -15.82
CA LYS A 7 -12.63 5.31 -15.80
C LYS A 7 -13.72 6.23 -16.34
N THR A 8 -14.78 6.39 -15.57
CA THR A 8 -15.76 7.44 -15.79
C THR A 8 -15.30 8.65 -15.00
N TYR A 9 -14.51 9.52 -15.63
CA TYR A 9 -14.33 10.87 -15.12
C TYR A 9 -15.52 11.68 -15.63
N PRO A 10 -16.54 12.00 -14.79
CA PRO A 10 -17.53 12.99 -15.18
C PRO A 10 -16.80 14.30 -15.45
N GLY A 11 -17.18 15.01 -16.51
CA GLY A 11 -16.63 16.33 -16.76
C GLY A 11 -16.96 17.29 -15.61
N GLU A 12 -16.16 18.33 -15.43
CA GLU A 12 -16.35 19.34 -14.36
C GLU A 12 -17.72 20.03 -14.43
N VAL A 13 -18.34 20.05 -15.60
CA VAL A 13 -19.63 20.69 -15.85
C VAL A 13 -20.60 19.66 -16.45
N TRP A 14 -21.82 19.63 -15.92
CA TRP A 14 -22.95 18.94 -16.54
C TRP A 14 -23.20 19.54 -17.92
N GLN A 15 -22.96 18.78 -18.99
CA GLN A 15 -23.31 19.19 -20.35
C GLN A 15 -24.68 18.61 -20.72
N GLN A 16 -25.61 19.46 -21.13
CA GLN A 16 -26.93 19.03 -21.60
C GLN A 16 -26.81 18.68 -23.09
N GLY A 17 -26.62 17.40 -23.41
CA GLY A 17 -26.41 16.91 -24.78
C GLY A 17 -25.91 15.46 -24.83
N SER A 18 -25.74 14.91 -26.04
CA SER A 18 -25.19 13.56 -26.26
C SER A 18 -23.67 13.47 -26.13
N ASP A 19 -23.00 14.61 -26.02
CA ASP A 19 -21.55 14.70 -26.05
C ASP A 19 -20.95 14.48 -24.66
N ARG A 20 -19.80 13.80 -24.64
CA ARG A 20 -19.07 13.54 -23.40
C ARG A 20 -18.46 14.85 -22.91
N ALA A 21 -18.78 15.22 -21.68
CA ALA A 21 -18.13 16.34 -21.02
C ALA A 21 -16.60 16.09 -20.93
N THR A 22 -15.82 17.00 -21.49
CA THR A 22 -14.35 16.96 -21.46
C THR A 22 -13.85 17.65 -20.20
N TYR A 23 -12.97 16.98 -19.46
CA TYR A 23 -12.29 17.52 -18.29
C TYR A 23 -10.79 17.41 -18.53
N ASP A 24 -10.06 18.51 -18.29
CA ASP A 24 -8.61 18.49 -18.22
C ASP A 24 -8.22 18.29 -16.75
N PRO A 25 -7.94 17.06 -16.31
CA PRO A 25 -7.55 16.81 -14.93
C PRO A 25 -6.29 17.58 -14.57
N ASP A 26 -6.42 18.49 -13.60
CA ASP A 26 -5.27 19.15 -13.01
C ASP A 26 -4.45 18.14 -12.18
N TYR A 27 -3.46 17.54 -12.83
CA TYR A 27 -2.46 16.66 -12.21
C TYR A 27 -1.30 17.43 -11.56
N GLY A 28 -1.47 18.73 -11.30
CA GLY A 28 -0.51 19.56 -10.58
C GLY A 28 -0.19 18.98 -9.20
N ARG A 29 1.10 18.87 -8.87
CA ARG A 29 1.57 18.39 -7.56
C ARG A 29 1.36 19.48 -6.50
N ARG A 30 0.20 19.47 -5.84
CA ARG A 30 -0.20 20.46 -4.82
C ARG A 30 0.08 20.03 -3.38
N GLY A 31 0.62 18.83 -3.20
CA GLY A 31 0.92 18.22 -1.92
C GLY A 31 1.23 16.73 -2.12
N LYS A 32 1.80 16.10 -1.11
CA LYS A 32 1.97 14.64 -1.10
C LYS A 32 1.74 14.09 0.30
N VAL A 33 1.18 12.90 0.35
CA VAL A 33 1.09 12.08 1.54
C VAL A 33 1.46 10.65 1.13
N TRP A 34 2.02 9.90 2.05
CA TRP A 34 2.33 8.49 1.86
C TRP A 34 1.33 7.64 2.63
N VAL A 35 0.85 6.60 1.98
CA VAL A 35 -0.02 5.58 2.56
C VAL A 35 0.79 4.29 2.57
N HIS A 36 1.04 3.77 3.76
CA HIS A 36 1.64 2.47 4.00
C HIS A 36 0.48 1.53 4.33
N GLY A 37 0.37 0.43 3.59
CA GLY A 37 -0.75 -0.49 3.73
C GLY A 37 -0.28 -1.94 3.84
N ALA A 38 -0.90 -2.67 4.74
CA ALA A 38 -0.78 -4.12 4.86
C ALA A 38 -2.15 -4.77 4.63
N PHE A 39 -2.15 -5.96 4.04
CA PHE A 39 -3.36 -6.69 3.68
C PHE A 39 -3.15 -8.18 3.96
N GLU A 40 -4.10 -8.79 4.66
CA GLU A 40 -4.12 -10.24 4.88
C GLU A 40 -5.03 -10.93 3.85
N PRO A 41 -4.48 -11.74 2.94
CA PRO A 41 -5.27 -12.28 1.83
C PRO A 41 -6.39 -13.23 2.21
N ALA A 42 -6.26 -13.95 3.34
CA ALA A 42 -7.23 -14.97 3.71
C ALA A 42 -8.53 -14.35 4.27
N THR A 43 -8.42 -13.26 5.03
CA THR A 43 -9.58 -12.59 5.65
C THR A 43 -10.04 -11.35 4.90
N GLY A 44 -9.16 -10.76 4.07
CA GLY A 44 -9.41 -9.49 3.42
C GLY A 44 -9.21 -8.26 4.34
N GLN A 45 -8.72 -8.45 5.57
CA GLN A 45 -8.42 -7.35 6.48
C GLN A 45 -7.24 -6.51 5.99
N ALA A 46 -7.28 -5.21 6.27
CA ALA A 46 -6.24 -4.28 5.87
C ALA A 46 -5.97 -3.25 6.97
N GLU A 47 -4.70 -2.90 7.15
CA GLU A 47 -4.25 -1.84 8.04
C GLU A 47 -3.50 -0.77 7.27
N ILE A 48 -3.67 0.48 7.69
CA ILE A 48 -3.10 1.65 7.03
C ILE A 48 -2.39 2.56 8.04
N VAL A 49 -1.22 3.04 7.64
CA VAL A 49 -0.50 4.15 8.27
C VAL A 49 -0.32 5.26 7.23
N ILE A 50 -0.74 6.47 7.60
CA ILE A 50 -0.56 7.68 6.80
C ILE A 50 0.65 8.43 7.34
N SER A 51 1.55 8.88 6.46
CA SER A 51 2.70 9.66 6.87
C SER A 51 3.12 10.70 5.82
N GLU A 52 3.92 11.68 6.26
CA GLU A 52 4.44 12.72 5.37
C GLU A 52 5.58 12.20 4.48
N ARG A 53 6.17 11.05 4.82
CA ARG A 53 7.39 10.51 4.20
C ARG A 53 7.32 9.00 4.00
N ARG A 54 7.96 8.53 2.92
CA ARG A 54 8.27 7.11 2.74
C ARG A 54 9.58 6.77 3.44
N ASP A 55 9.49 6.38 4.69
CA ASP A 55 10.64 6.06 5.55
C ASP A 55 10.42 4.80 6.39
N SER A 56 11.49 4.36 7.04
CA SER A 56 11.50 3.14 7.84
C SER A 56 10.67 3.27 9.11
N VAL A 57 10.53 4.47 9.67
CA VAL A 57 9.72 4.72 10.87
C VAL A 57 8.26 4.44 10.57
N SER A 58 7.73 5.00 9.49
CA SER A 58 6.34 4.79 9.07
C SER A 58 6.07 3.32 8.74
N HIS A 59 7.07 2.63 8.18
CA HIS A 59 6.99 1.21 7.85
C HIS A 59 6.97 0.31 9.09
N ILE A 60 7.84 0.57 10.08
CA ILE A 60 7.84 -0.14 11.36
C ILE A 60 6.51 0.06 12.09
N ALA A 61 5.96 1.27 12.08
CA ALA A 61 4.65 1.56 12.66
C ALA A 61 3.51 0.77 11.99
N LEU A 62 3.62 0.48 10.68
CA LEU A 62 2.67 -0.41 10.00
C LEU A 62 2.83 -1.86 10.50
N ILE A 63 4.06 -2.35 10.64
CA ILE A 63 4.33 -3.71 11.15
C ILE A 63 3.78 -3.88 12.57
N GLU A 64 3.97 -2.89 13.45
CA GLU A 64 3.39 -2.88 14.80
C GLU A 64 1.87 -3.03 14.78
N LYS A 65 1.19 -2.25 13.93
CA LYS A 65 -0.26 -2.39 13.74
C LYS A 65 -0.64 -3.77 13.21
N VAL A 66 0.15 -4.33 12.29
CA VAL A 66 -0.12 -5.66 11.75
C VAL A 66 -0.07 -6.72 12.85
N ILE A 67 0.95 -6.67 13.71
CA ILE A 67 1.07 -7.63 14.80
C ILE A 67 -0.09 -7.51 15.79
N GLU A 68 -0.54 -6.29 16.07
CA GLU A 68 -1.69 -6.05 16.96
C GLU A 68 -3.01 -6.55 16.36
N LYS A 69 -3.21 -6.41 15.05
CA LYS A 69 -4.52 -6.58 14.40
C LYS A 69 -4.71 -7.93 13.73
N PHE A 70 -3.63 -8.58 13.29
CA PHE A 70 -3.68 -9.86 12.58
C PHE A 70 -3.07 -10.95 13.47
N PRO A 71 -3.87 -11.59 14.35
CA PRO A 71 -3.35 -12.59 15.28
C PRO A 71 -2.81 -13.81 14.51
N SER A 72 -1.54 -14.13 14.71
CA SER A 72 -0.87 -15.29 14.14
C SER A 72 0.31 -15.71 15.00
N ASP A 73 0.71 -16.99 14.91
CA ASP A 73 1.94 -17.47 15.54
C ASP A 73 3.20 -17.10 14.72
N LYS A 74 3.02 -16.82 13.42
CA LYS A 74 4.09 -16.48 12.47
C LYS A 74 3.56 -15.58 11.36
N TRP A 75 4.38 -14.65 10.90
CA TRP A 75 4.04 -13.80 9.76
C TRP A 75 5.05 -13.97 8.62
N LEU A 76 4.54 -13.92 7.39
CA LEU A 76 5.34 -13.78 6.19
C LEU A 76 4.96 -12.47 5.50
N LEU A 77 5.78 -11.44 5.69
CA LEU A 77 5.61 -10.16 5.01
C LEU A 77 6.10 -10.31 3.57
N ILE A 78 5.24 -9.96 2.61
CA ILE A 78 5.55 -10.02 1.18
C ILE A 78 5.62 -8.58 0.66
N GLU A 79 6.84 -8.13 0.34
CA GLU A 79 7.12 -6.72 0.08
C GLU A 79 7.96 -6.53 -1.18
N ASP A 80 7.92 -5.34 -1.78
CA ASP A 80 8.84 -5.00 -2.86
C ASP A 80 10.27 -4.78 -2.35
N ASN A 81 11.24 -4.71 -3.26
CA ASN A 81 12.65 -4.55 -2.93
C ASN A 81 13.06 -3.08 -2.69
N LEU A 82 12.19 -2.30 -2.04
CA LEU A 82 12.50 -0.93 -1.70
C LEU A 82 13.56 -0.88 -0.59
N SER A 83 14.55 0.01 -0.73
CA SER A 83 15.64 0.16 0.25
C SER A 83 15.16 0.45 1.68
N THR A 84 14.00 1.08 1.82
CA THR A 84 13.36 1.36 3.11
C THR A 84 13.06 0.08 3.89
N HIS A 85 12.54 -0.97 3.23
CA HIS A 85 12.16 -2.26 3.85
C HIS A 85 13.38 -3.07 4.32
N HIS A 86 14.57 -2.78 3.78
CA HIS A 86 15.82 -3.46 4.16
C HIS A 86 16.83 -2.55 4.84
N SER A 87 16.37 -1.38 5.27
CA SER A 87 17.19 -0.43 6.03
C SER A 87 17.65 -1.06 7.35
N HIS A 88 18.75 -0.53 7.89
CA HIS A 88 19.27 -0.99 9.19
C HIS A 88 18.20 -0.91 10.28
N ASN A 89 17.44 0.19 10.33
CA ASN A 89 16.38 0.39 11.33
C ASN A 89 15.31 -0.70 11.26
N VAL A 90 14.86 -1.08 10.06
CA VAL A 90 13.84 -2.14 9.90
C VAL A 90 14.40 -3.49 10.34
N LYS A 91 15.62 -3.82 9.91
CA LYS A 91 16.28 -5.07 10.32
C LYS A 91 16.46 -5.17 11.83
N THR A 92 16.84 -4.07 12.48
CA THR A 92 16.99 -4.00 13.93
C THR A 92 15.64 -4.12 14.64
N ALA A 93 14.58 -3.47 14.13
CA ALA A 93 13.25 -3.57 14.70
C ALA A 93 12.68 -5.00 14.62
N LEU A 94 12.87 -5.68 13.49
CA LEU A 94 12.43 -7.07 13.30
C LEU A 94 13.08 -8.08 14.27
N LEU A 95 14.19 -7.73 14.92
CA LEU A 95 14.77 -8.57 15.97
C LEU A 95 13.84 -8.67 17.21
N ALA A 96 12.92 -7.73 17.39
CA ALA A 96 11.91 -7.79 18.44
C ALA A 96 10.79 -8.82 18.15
N TRP A 97 10.65 -9.25 16.88
CA TRP A 97 9.63 -10.17 16.41
C TRP A 97 10.25 -11.28 15.55
N PRO A 98 11.02 -12.20 16.17
CA PRO A 98 11.75 -13.26 15.45
C PRO A 98 10.85 -14.20 14.64
N GLU A 99 9.55 -14.23 14.92
CA GLU A 99 8.52 -14.97 14.20
C GLU A 99 8.08 -14.34 12.87
N ILE A 100 8.57 -13.13 12.56
CA ILE A 100 8.31 -12.43 11.30
C ILE A 100 9.39 -12.76 10.27
N GLY A 101 8.99 -13.41 9.19
CA GLY A 101 9.77 -13.57 7.98
C GLY A 101 9.45 -12.50 6.95
N CYS A 102 10.45 -12.05 6.18
CA CYS A 102 10.26 -11.14 5.05
C CYS A 102 10.64 -11.85 3.74
N SER A 103 9.76 -11.78 2.75
CA SER A 103 9.98 -12.25 1.39
C SER A 103 9.85 -11.10 0.40
N LEU A 104 10.80 -11.03 -0.52
CA LEU A 104 10.78 -10.06 -1.60
C LEU A 104 9.88 -10.54 -2.74
N PHE A 105 9.10 -9.62 -3.31
CA PHE A 105 8.40 -9.81 -4.57
C PHE A 105 9.41 -9.94 -5.72
N ARG A 106 10.06 -11.10 -5.83
CA ARG A 106 10.83 -11.50 -7.01
C ARG A 106 9.88 -12.21 -7.95
N ASN A 107 9.40 -11.51 -8.98
CA ASN A 107 8.67 -12.05 -10.15
C ASN A 107 7.90 -13.34 -9.85
N MET A 108 6.86 -13.25 -9.02
CA MET A 108 5.92 -14.34 -8.82
C MET A 108 5.15 -14.54 -10.13
N ARG A 109 5.55 -15.54 -10.93
CA ARG A 109 4.71 -16.07 -12.01
C ARG A 109 3.59 -16.86 -11.34
N ILE A 110 2.46 -16.20 -11.16
CA ILE A 110 1.17 -16.86 -10.97
C ILE A 110 0.91 -17.68 -12.23
N GLY A 111 1.06 -19.01 -12.10
CA GLY A 111 0.73 -20.00 -13.13
C GLY A 111 -0.77 -20.24 -13.23
#